data_AF-U2AR41-F1
#
_entry.id   AF-U2AR41-F1
#
_cell.length_a   1.000
_cell.length_b   1.000
_cell.length_c   1.000
_cell.angle_alpha   90.00
_cell.angle_beta   90.00
_cell.angle_gamma   90.00
#
_symmetry.space_group_name_H-M   'P 1'
#
loop_
_entity.id
_entity.type
_entity.pdbx_description
1 polymer ?
#
loop_
_entity_poly.entity_id
_entity_poly.type
_entity_poly.pdbx_seq_one_letter_code
_entity_poly.pdbx_strand_id
1 'polypeptide(L)'
;MDGSHSKTRGGESRGYQSRKSANTTNAIFLCDNQGQMLAMSPPMAGNHNDLYPIEDNLKAIFDFLQQADIDTDGLFLNADAGFDSQGVRAYLEGKDIVAKGK
;
A
#
# COMPACT_ATOMS: atom_id res chain seq x y z
N MET A 1 5.64 4.86 0.39
CA MET A 1 4.51 4.02 -0.01
C MET A 1 4.48 3.96 -1.50
N ASP A 2 4.46 2.74 -2.02
CA ASP A 2 4.45 2.49 -3.45
C ASP A 2 3.61 1.24 -3.75
N GLY A 3 3.04 1.20 -4.95
CA GLY A 3 2.26 0.08 -5.46
C GLY A 3 3.09 -0.79 -6.39
N SER A 4 2.79 -2.09 -6.44
CA SER A 4 3.49 -3.01 -7.36
C SER A 4 2.55 -3.97 -8.06
N HIS A 5 2.37 -3.78 -9.37
CA HIS A 5 1.77 -4.78 -10.25
C HIS A 5 2.81 -5.82 -10.69
N SER A 6 2.86 -6.93 -9.98
CA SER A 6 3.76 -8.05 -10.23
C SER A 6 3.08 -9.12 -11.09
N LYS A 7 3.71 -9.54 -12.19
CA LYS A 7 3.22 -10.65 -13.03
C LYS A 7 3.23 -11.95 -12.23
N THR A 8 2.13 -12.70 -12.30
CA THR A 8 2.03 -13.99 -11.61
C THR A 8 1.53 -15.11 -12.53
N ARG A 9 2.02 -16.32 -12.29
CA ARG A 9 1.59 -17.55 -12.98
C ARG A 9 0.58 -18.37 -12.15
N GLY A 10 0.37 -18.03 -10.87
CA GLY A 10 -0.53 -18.72 -9.93
C GLY A 10 -1.00 -17.82 -8.77
N GLY A 11 -1.68 -18.38 -7.77
CA GLY A 11 -2.25 -17.62 -6.64
C GLY A 11 -3.70 -17.18 -6.85
N GLU A 12 -4.43 -17.05 -5.74
CA GLU A 12 -5.87 -16.72 -5.74
C GLU A 12 -6.11 -15.25 -6.09
N SER A 13 -5.30 -14.34 -5.55
CA SER A 13 -5.36 -12.89 -5.82
C SER A 13 -4.69 -12.49 -7.13
N ARG A 14 -5.28 -12.85 -8.27
CA ARG A 14 -4.77 -12.48 -9.60
C ARG A 14 -5.86 -11.90 -10.50
N GLY A 15 -5.46 -10.94 -11.34
CA GLY A 15 -6.34 -10.31 -12.33
C GLY A 15 -5.57 -9.90 -13.57
N TYR A 16 -6.22 -9.94 -14.74
CA TYR A 16 -5.57 -9.52 -15.98
C TYR A 16 -5.40 -8.00 -16.00
N GLN A 17 -4.15 -7.55 -16.22
CA GLN A 17 -3.83 -6.12 -16.32
C GLN A 17 -3.36 -5.77 -17.73
N SER A 18 -4.16 -4.95 -18.42
CA SER A 18 -3.99 -4.60 -19.84
C SER A 18 -2.62 -3.99 -20.14
N ARG A 19 -2.15 -3.04 -19.32
CA ARG A 19 -0.84 -2.40 -19.46
C ARG A 19 0.33 -3.39 -19.43
N LYS A 20 0.20 -4.48 -18.67
CA LYS A 20 1.25 -5.52 -18.52
C LYS A 20 1.00 -6.71 -19.44
N SER A 21 -0.17 -6.76 -20.09
CA SER A 21 -0.69 -7.85 -20.92
C SER A 21 -0.51 -9.22 -20.27
N ALA A 22 -0.80 -9.32 -18.97
CA ALA A 22 -0.62 -10.53 -18.18
C ALA A 22 -1.52 -10.52 -16.95
N ASN A 23 -1.73 -11.69 -16.35
CA ASN A 23 -2.27 -11.77 -14.99
C ASN A 23 -1.23 -11.24 -14.00
N THR A 24 -1.65 -10.30 -13.18
CA THR A 24 -0.83 -9.67 -12.15
C THR A 24 -1.51 -9.74 -10.79
N THR A 25 -0.71 -9.65 -9.75
CA THR A 25 -1.13 -9.29 -8.40
C THR A 25 -0.67 -7.87 -8.12
N ASN A 26 -1.46 -7.10 -7.38
CA ASN A 26 -1.07 -5.82 -6.82
C ASN A 26 -0.78 -5.96 -5.32
N ALA A 27 0.12 -5.13 -4.80
CA ALA A 27 0.36 -4.98 -3.37
C ALA A 27 0.93 -3.58 -3.08
N ILE A 28 0.60 -3.04 -1.90
CA ILE A 28 1.11 -1.77 -1.41
C ILE A 28 2.23 -2.03 -0.41
N PHE A 29 3.33 -1.29 -0.53
CA PHE A 29 4.49 -1.41 0.33
C PHE A 29 4.70 -0.15 1.14
N LEU A 30 5.00 -0.34 2.44
CA LEU A 30 5.43 0.72 3.33
C LEU A 30 6.91 0.51 3.67
N CYS A 31 7.71 1.55 3.47
CA CYS A 31 9.13 1.57 3.79
C CYS A 31 9.45 2.75 4.69
N ASP A 32 10.51 2.62 5.49
CA ASP A 32 11.08 3.73 6.25
C ASP A 32 11.85 4.72 5.34
N ASN A 33 12.47 5.73 5.97
CA ASN A 33 13.22 6.77 5.25
C ASN A 33 14.56 6.29 4.65
N GLN A 34 15.05 5.10 5.02
CA GLN A 34 16.23 4.45 4.44
C GLN A 34 15.85 3.48 3.32
N GLY A 35 14.56 3.29 3.06
CA GLY A 35 14.03 2.35 2.07
C GLY A 35 13.91 0.92 2.59
N GLN A 36 14.08 0.68 3.90
CA GLN A 36 13.82 -0.62 4.51
C GLN A 36 12.32 -0.87 4.54
N MET A 37 11.90 -2.02 4.00
CA MET A 37 10.49 -2.42 3.99
C MET A 37 10.04 -2.75 5.41
N LEU A 38 8.94 -2.13 5.84
CA LEU A 38 8.33 -2.31 7.16
C LEU A 38 7.12 -3.25 7.09
N ALA A 39 6.28 -3.07 6.07
CA ALA A 39 5.04 -3.83 5.92
C ALA A 39 4.55 -3.83 4.46
N MET A 40 3.68 -4.79 4.16
CA MET A 40 3.04 -4.95 2.85
C MET A 40 1.55 -5.22 3.04
N SER A 41 0.70 -4.69 2.17
CA SER A 41 -0.72 -5.05 2.13
C SER A 41 -0.91 -6.52 1.73
N PRO A 42 -2.08 -7.12 2.02
CA PRO A 42 -2.45 -8.37 1.39
C PRO A 42 -2.36 -8.29 -0.15
N PRO A 43 -2.02 -9.39 -0.83
CA PRO A 43 -2.00 -9.42 -2.29
C PRO A 43 -3.42 -9.30 -2.85
N MET A 44 -3.57 -8.49 -3.88
CA MET A 44 -4.84 -8.22 -4.54
C MET A 44 -4.79 -8.54 -6.03
N ALA A 45 -5.94 -8.81 -6.64
CA ALA A 45 -6.02 -9.01 -8.07
C ALA A 45 -5.55 -7.74 -8.82
N GLY A 46 -4.58 -7.90 -9.72
CA GLY A 46 -3.89 -6.78 -10.34
C GLY A 46 -4.65 -6.06 -11.46
N ASN A 47 -5.93 -6.39 -11.67
CA ASN A 47 -6.85 -5.68 -12.57
C ASN A 47 -7.42 -4.38 -11.96
N HIS A 48 -7.00 -4.03 -10.75
CA HIS A 48 -7.34 -2.78 -10.06
C HIS A 48 -6.13 -1.84 -9.95
N ASN A 49 -6.39 -0.55 -9.73
CA ASN A 49 -5.35 0.44 -9.45
C ASN A 49 -4.98 0.43 -7.96
N ASP A 50 -3.95 1.20 -7.60
CA ASP A 50 -3.41 1.21 -6.24
C ASP A 50 -4.35 1.84 -5.20
N LEU A 51 -5.32 2.66 -5.63
CA LEU A 51 -6.33 3.25 -4.75
C LEU A 51 -7.45 2.29 -4.36
N TYR A 52 -7.53 1.10 -4.95
CA TYR A 52 -8.59 0.14 -4.69
C TYR A 52 -8.08 -1.14 -4.01
N PRO A 53 -8.60 -1.51 -2.83
CA PRO A 53 -9.23 -0.70 -1.79
C PRO A 53 -8.18 -0.17 -0.81
N ILE A 54 -7.77 1.09 -0.98
CA ILE A 54 -6.62 1.64 -0.26
C ILE A 54 -6.82 1.70 1.26
N GLU A 55 -8.03 2.01 1.75
CA GLU A 55 -8.30 2.08 3.19
C GLU A 55 -8.12 0.72 3.88
N ASP A 56 -8.64 -0.35 3.27
CA ASP A 56 -8.47 -1.72 3.78
C ASP A 56 -7.00 -2.15 3.74
N ASN A 57 -6.27 -1.78 2.69
CA ASN A 57 -4.83 -2.06 2.58
C ASN A 57 -4.03 -1.33 3.65
N LEU A 58 -4.30 -0.04 3.87
CA LEU A 58 -3.67 0.74 4.92
C LEU A 58 -4.00 0.17 6.29
N LYS A 59 -5.26 -0.18 6.53
CA LYS A 59 -5.68 -0.83 7.76
C LYS A 59 -4.91 -2.12 8.03
N ALA A 60 -4.80 -3.00 7.04
CA ALA A 60 -4.05 -4.24 7.17
C ALA A 60 -2.56 -4.00 7.47
N ILE A 61 -1.96 -2.99 6.82
CA ILE A 61 -0.56 -2.60 7.06
C ILE A 61 -0.36 -2.11 8.50
N PHE A 62 -1.19 -1.18 8.98
CA PHE A 62 -1.04 -0.60 10.31
C PHE A 62 -1.41 -1.59 11.42
N ASP A 63 -2.43 -2.43 11.19
CA ASP A 63 -2.78 -3.51 12.13
C ASP A 63 -1.61 -4.53 12.24
N PHE A 64 -0.88 -4.78 11.16
CA PHE A 64 0.31 -5.65 11.17
C PHE A 64 1.47 -5.01 11.97
N LEU A 65 1.76 -3.72 11.75
CA LEU A 65 2.80 -3.02 12.49
C LEU A 65 2.50 -2.96 13.99
N GLN A 66 1.24 -2.68 14.35
CA GLN A 66 0.79 -2.69 15.74
C GLN A 66 0.94 -4.07 16.38
N GLN A 67 0.61 -5.16 15.67
CA GLN A 67 0.83 -6.53 16.15
C GLN A 67 2.31 -6.88 16.34
N ALA A 68 3.19 -6.24 15.56
CA ALA A 68 4.63 -6.39 15.66
C ALA A 68 5.27 -5.49 16.73
N ASP A 69 4.47 -4.73 17.50
CA ASP A 69 4.93 -3.74 18.48
C ASP A 69 5.86 -2.68 17.86
N ILE A 70 5.61 -2.33 16.59
CA ILE A 70 6.33 -1.28 15.87
C ILE A 70 5.52 0.02 16.02
N ASP A 71 6.10 0.97 16.74
CA ASP A 71 5.54 2.31 16.87
C ASP A 71 5.52 3.03 15.52
N THR A 72 4.38 3.61 15.19
CA THR A 72 4.16 4.38 13.96
C THR A 72 3.98 5.87 14.23
N ASP A 73 4.10 6.30 15.49
CA ASP A 73 4.04 7.70 15.87
C ASP A 73 5.16 8.50 15.19
N GLY A 74 4.79 9.62 14.57
CA GLY A 74 5.74 10.46 13.84
C GLY A 74 6.28 9.84 12.55
N LEU A 75 5.69 8.74 12.06
CA LEU A 75 6.05 8.16 10.77
C LEU A 75 5.81 9.19 9.64
N PHE A 76 6.87 9.50 8.89
CA PHE A 76 6.76 10.31 7.68
C PHE A 76 6.61 9.41 6.48
N LEU A 77 5.42 9.42 5.91
CA LEU A 77 5.05 8.52 4.84
C LEU A 77 5.27 9.25 3.51
N ASN A 78 6.31 8.86 2.77
CA ASN A 78 6.56 9.35 1.42
C ASN A 78 5.61 8.62 0.47
N ALA A 79 4.46 9.22 0.16
CA ALA A 79 3.48 8.69 -0.77
C ALA A 79 3.67 9.37 -2.12
N ASP A 80 3.69 8.59 -3.21
CA ASP A 80 3.67 9.19 -4.54
C ASP A 80 2.30 9.84 -4.84
N ALA A 81 2.23 10.63 -5.91
CA ALA A 81 0.98 11.31 -6.30
C ALA A 81 -0.17 10.33 -6.61
N GLY A 82 0.11 9.05 -6.88
CA GLY A 82 -0.88 8.00 -7.08
C GLY A 82 -1.64 7.63 -5.80
N PHE A 83 -1.08 7.90 -4.62
CA PHE A 83 -1.72 7.69 -3.32
C PHE A 83 -2.33 8.96 -2.73
N ASP A 84 -2.22 10.10 -3.41
CA ASP A 84 -2.74 11.38 -2.95
C ASP A 84 -4.26 11.49 -3.16
N SER A 85 -5.02 10.82 -2.28
CA SER A 85 -6.48 10.85 -2.27
C SER A 85 -7.03 11.32 -0.92
N GLN A 86 -8.25 11.86 -0.93
CA GLN A 86 -8.89 12.34 0.29
C GLN A 86 -9.05 11.24 1.35
N GLY A 87 -9.37 10.00 0.94
CA GLY A 87 -9.50 8.87 1.86
C GLY A 87 -8.18 8.50 2.53
N VAL A 88 -7.08 8.47 1.76
CA VAL A 88 -5.73 8.23 2.30
C VAL A 88 -5.34 9.31 3.31
N ARG A 89 -5.56 10.58 2.97
CA ARG A 89 -5.25 11.70 3.88
C ARG A 89 -6.05 11.59 5.18
N ALA A 90 -7.37 11.40 5.08
CA ALA A 90 -8.24 11.28 6.26
C ALA A 90 -7.86 10.08 7.16
N TYR A 91 -7.50 8.94 6.55
CA TYR A 91 -7.07 7.76 7.29
C TYR A 91 -5.76 8.02 8.06
N LEU A 92 -4.77 8.65 7.41
CA LEU A 92 -3.47 8.93 8.03
C LEU A 92 -3.56 10.02 9.09
N GLU A 93 -4.37 11.06 8.86
CA GLU A 93 -4.66 12.11 9.86
C GLU A 93 -5.31 11.52 11.11
N GLY A 94 -6.25 10.59 10.97
CA GLY A 94 -6.86 9.88 12.10
C GLY A 94 -5.91 8.97 12.90
N LYS A 95 -4.68 8.78 12.41
CA LYS A 95 -3.60 8.00 13.05
C LYS A 95 -2.43 8.89 13.51
N ASP A 96 -2.55 10.21 13.44
CA ASP A 96 -1.48 11.18 13.70
C ASP A 96 -0.22 10.99 12.80
N ILE A 97 -0.41 10.46 11.59
CA ILE A 97 0.66 10.19 10.62
C ILE A 97 0.70 11.29 9.56
N VAL A 98 1.88 11.90 9.36
CA VAL A 98 2.06 12.96 8.36
C VAL A 98 2.47 12.36 7.01
N ALA A 99 1.58 12.44 6.02
CA ALA A 99 1.93 12.20 4.63
C ALA A 99 2.58 13.44 4.01
N LYS A 100 3.73 13.28 3.36
CA LYS A 100 4.27 14.31 2.46
C LYS A 100 4.13 13.84 1.02
N GLY A 101 3.37 14.58 0.23
CA GLY A 101 3.40 14.44 -1.23
C GLY A 101 4.75 14.93 -1.75
N LYS A 102 5.30 14.20 -2.72
CA LYS A 102 6.48 14.63 -3.48
C LYS A 102 6.14 15.74 -4.46
#